data_AF-A0A9E5RCC7-F1
#
_entry.id   AF-A0A9E5RCC7-F1
#
_cell.length_a   1.000
_cell.length_b   1.000
_cell.length_c   1.000
_cell.angle_alpha   90.00
_cell.angle_beta   90.00
_cell.angle_gamma   90.00
#
_symmetry.space_group_name_H-M   'P 1'
#
loop_
_entity.id
_entity.type
_entity.pdbx_description
1 polymer ?
#
loop_
_entity_poly.entity_id
_entity_poly.type
_entity_poly.pdbx_seq_one_letter_code
_entity_poly.pdbx_strand_id
1 'polypeptide(L)'
;PRLAARQAPVLLIPNVFERDFCEHLIHLYETNGSRDSGFMRQIDGKTVEVMDYEFKQRRDFLVEDPPLLERVNDLILRRVKPEIEKAFQFSVTRFERYLVSCYESTNRGFFNRHRDNTTKGTAHRRFAMSLNLNTGSYEGGCLHFPEYGSQLYQPGIGEAIIFSCSLLHEATPVVSGRRFVLLSFFYNDEDAKLREQNRKYIVLNSEDAAPLEKSARSSKPRAGFQPKNRKKR
;
A
#
# COMPACT_ATOMS: atom_id res chain seq x y z
N PRO A 1 -14.59 29.00 -17.23
CA PRO A 1 -14.90 27.62 -16.77
C PRO A 1 -14.38 26.61 -17.81
N ARG A 2 -13.83 25.47 -17.39
CA ARG A 2 -13.42 24.37 -18.29
C ARG A 2 -14.24 23.13 -17.95
N LEU A 3 -14.63 22.35 -18.96
CA LEU A 3 -15.30 21.06 -18.73
C LEU A 3 -14.34 20.13 -17.98
N ALA A 4 -14.88 19.39 -17.02
CA ALA A 4 -14.10 18.36 -16.34
C ALA A 4 -13.77 17.23 -17.33
N ALA A 5 -12.51 16.79 -17.31
CA ALA A 5 -12.14 15.57 -18.01
C ALA A 5 -12.73 14.35 -17.28
N ARG A 6 -13.06 13.30 -18.03
CA ARG A 6 -13.36 11.99 -17.44
C ARG A 6 -12.13 11.53 -16.66
N GLN A 7 -12.33 11.12 -15.41
CA GLN A 7 -11.26 10.68 -14.52
C GLN A 7 -11.71 9.48 -13.68
N ALA A 8 -10.76 8.67 -13.22
CA ALA A 8 -10.99 7.63 -12.24
C ALA A 8 -11.45 8.22 -10.89
N PRO A 9 -12.26 7.49 -10.10
CA PRO A 9 -12.71 7.92 -8.78
C PRO A 9 -11.60 7.72 -7.75
N VAL A 10 -10.55 8.54 -7.89
CA VAL A 10 -9.35 8.53 -7.05
C VAL A 10 -9.25 9.85 -6.30
N LEU A 11 -8.64 9.81 -5.13
CA LEU A 11 -8.42 10.97 -4.29
C LEU A 11 -6.92 11.29 -4.24
N LEU A 12 -6.55 12.46 -4.78
CA LEU A 12 -5.20 13.00 -4.69
C LEU A 12 -5.10 13.88 -3.45
N ILE A 13 -4.12 13.58 -2.60
CA ILE A 13 -3.88 14.27 -1.34
C ILE A 13 -2.47 14.87 -1.40
N PRO A 14 -2.34 16.20 -1.50
CA PRO A 14 -1.05 16.86 -1.55
C PRO A 14 -0.40 16.95 -0.16
N ASN A 15 0.92 17.13 -0.12
CA ASN A 15 1.66 17.48 1.10
C ASN A 15 1.42 16.51 2.28
N VAL A 16 1.36 15.20 2.01
CA VAL A 16 1.25 14.19 3.06
C VAL A 16 2.58 14.08 3.79
N PHE A 17 3.67 13.90 3.04
CA PHE A 17 5.05 13.87 3.54
C PHE A 17 5.87 15.05 3.00
N GLU A 18 6.82 15.49 3.80
CA GLU A 18 7.86 16.44 3.37
C GLU A 18 8.97 15.71 2.61
N ARG A 19 9.67 16.43 1.73
CA ARG A 19 10.70 15.87 0.85
C ARG A 19 11.80 15.12 1.61
N ASP A 20 12.36 15.73 2.64
CA ASP A 20 13.44 15.11 3.44
C ASP A 20 13.00 13.79 4.08
N PHE A 21 11.72 13.68 4.45
CA PHE A 21 11.18 12.44 4.99
C PHE A 21 11.01 11.37 3.91
N CYS A 22 10.61 11.77 2.69
CA CYS A 22 10.60 10.86 1.55
C CYS A 22 12.00 10.33 1.22
N GLU A 23 13.01 11.21 1.19
CA GLU A 23 14.41 10.85 0.96
C GLU A 23 14.94 9.90 2.04
N HIS A 24 14.59 10.15 3.30
CA HIS A 24 14.94 9.24 4.40
C HIS A 24 14.38 7.82 4.20
N LEU A 25 13.12 7.70 3.76
CA LEU A 25 12.51 6.39 3.47
C LEU A 25 13.18 5.66 2.30
N ILE A 26 13.57 6.41 1.25
CA ILE A 26 14.35 5.86 0.13
C ILE A 26 15.72 5.37 0.63
N HIS A 27 16.40 6.16 1.46
CA HIS A 27 17.69 5.79 2.03
C HIS A 27 17.61 4.51 2.87
N LEU A 28 16.54 4.32 3.64
CA LEU A 28 16.32 3.08 4.40
C LEU A 28 16.15 1.87 3.50
N TYR A 29 15.42 2.01 2.38
CA TYR A 29 15.32 0.96 1.37
C TYR A 29 16.71 0.61 0.79
N GLU A 30 17.52 1.62 0.47
CA GLU A 30 18.83 1.42 -0.16
C GLU A 30 19.85 0.76 0.78
N THR A 31 19.78 1.07 2.07
CA THR A 31 20.76 0.61 3.06
C THR A 31 20.43 -0.75 3.67
N ASN A 32 19.15 -1.08 3.85
CA ASN A 32 18.72 -2.33 4.48
C ASN A 32 18.42 -3.44 3.45
N GLY A 33 18.49 -3.12 2.17
CA GLY A 33 18.13 -4.01 1.08
C GLY A 33 16.62 -4.18 0.91
N SER A 34 16.26 -4.91 -0.12
CA SER A 34 14.87 -5.16 -0.53
C SER A 34 14.73 -6.57 -1.06
N ARG A 35 13.48 -7.04 -1.17
CA ARG A 35 13.17 -8.36 -1.72
C ARG A 35 12.21 -8.23 -2.88
N ASP A 36 12.34 -9.11 -3.85
CA ASP A 36 11.30 -9.25 -4.87
C ASP A 36 9.97 -9.58 -4.18
N SER A 37 8.88 -8.98 -4.65
CA SER A 37 7.58 -9.10 -4.00
C SER A 37 6.55 -9.71 -4.93
N GLY A 38 5.82 -10.71 -4.45
CA GLY A 38 4.78 -11.38 -5.21
C GLY A 38 3.45 -10.63 -5.14
N PHE A 39 2.40 -11.28 -5.64
CA PHE A 39 1.03 -10.80 -5.49
C PHE A 39 0.12 -11.95 -5.10
N MET A 40 -1.01 -11.61 -4.49
CA MET A 40 -1.92 -12.59 -3.93
C MET A 40 -2.81 -13.19 -5.02
N ARG A 41 -2.77 -14.51 -5.18
CA ARG A 41 -3.72 -15.28 -6.01
C ARG A 41 -4.53 -16.24 -5.16
N GLN A 42 -5.71 -16.57 -5.65
CA GLN A 42 -6.53 -17.62 -5.09
C GLN A 42 -6.21 -18.93 -5.84
N ILE A 43 -5.62 -19.91 -5.16
CA ILE A 43 -5.25 -21.23 -5.68
C ILE A 43 -5.84 -22.27 -4.73
N ASP A 44 -6.62 -23.22 -5.25
CA ASP A 44 -7.23 -24.32 -4.47
C ASP A 44 -7.96 -23.87 -3.20
N GLY A 45 -8.71 -22.77 -3.30
CA GLY A 45 -9.45 -22.24 -2.15
C GLY A 45 -8.59 -21.53 -1.08
N LYS A 46 -7.28 -21.39 -1.32
CA LYS A 46 -6.33 -20.64 -0.49
C LYS A 46 -5.85 -19.37 -1.19
N THR A 47 -5.48 -18.37 -0.39
CA THR A 47 -4.77 -17.17 -0.82
C THR A 47 -3.28 -17.44 -0.63
N VAL A 48 -2.53 -17.37 -1.73
CA VAL A 48 -1.10 -17.69 -1.80
C VAL A 48 -0.39 -16.52 -2.48
N GLU A 49 0.81 -16.19 -2.01
CA GLU A 49 1.69 -15.27 -2.72
C GLU A 49 2.36 -15.98 -3.90
N VAL A 50 2.26 -15.38 -5.09
CA VAL A 50 2.84 -15.91 -6.32
C VAL A 50 3.89 -14.95 -6.86
N MET A 51 5.06 -15.51 -7.21
CA MET A 51 6.12 -14.83 -7.96
C MET A 51 5.92 -15.10 -9.45
N ASP A 52 5.57 -14.06 -10.21
CA ASP A 52 5.41 -14.11 -11.67
C ASP A 52 5.98 -12.81 -12.24
N TYR A 53 7.21 -12.88 -12.73
CA TYR A 53 7.96 -11.72 -13.24
C TYR A 53 7.39 -11.16 -14.55
N GLU A 54 6.51 -11.89 -15.23
CA GLU A 54 5.74 -11.40 -16.39
C GLU A 54 4.50 -10.61 -15.94
N PHE A 55 4.05 -10.78 -14.69
CA PHE A 55 2.92 -10.07 -14.12
C PHE A 55 3.33 -8.88 -13.24
N LYS A 56 4.44 -9.01 -12.50
CA LYS A 56 4.89 -8.00 -11.55
C LYS A 56 6.41 -8.01 -11.41
N GLN A 57 7.01 -6.83 -11.54
CA GLN A 57 8.43 -6.59 -11.24
C GLN A 57 8.55 -5.40 -10.30
N ARG A 58 8.70 -5.69 -9.01
CA ARG A 58 8.81 -4.70 -7.93
C ARG A 58 9.53 -5.29 -6.73
N ARG A 59 10.40 -4.48 -6.14
CA ARG A 59 11.08 -4.81 -4.89
C ARG A 59 10.52 -4.01 -3.73
N ASP A 60 10.36 -4.66 -2.59
CA ASP A 60 9.76 -4.07 -1.40
C ASP A 60 10.72 -4.12 -0.21
N PHE A 61 10.77 -3.03 0.55
CA PHE A 61 11.35 -2.93 1.88
C PHE A 61 10.21 -2.75 2.90
N LEU A 62 10.18 -3.58 3.93
CA LEU A 62 9.20 -3.50 5.00
C LEU A 62 9.64 -2.49 6.07
N VAL A 63 8.77 -1.53 6.38
CA VAL A 63 9.02 -0.60 7.47
C VAL A 63 8.63 -1.24 8.80
N GLU A 64 9.63 -1.51 9.66
CA GLU A 64 9.43 -2.19 10.95
C GLU A 64 9.83 -1.35 12.17
N ASP A 65 10.71 -0.35 11.98
CA ASP A 65 11.21 0.48 13.08
C ASP A 65 10.07 1.20 13.82
N PRO A 66 9.87 0.97 15.14
CA PRO A 66 8.70 1.50 15.84
C PRO A 66 8.60 3.04 15.88
N PRO A 67 9.66 3.81 16.17
CA PRO A 67 9.63 5.27 16.06
C PRO A 67 9.25 5.77 14.67
N LEU A 68 9.81 5.16 13.62
CA LEU A 68 9.47 5.49 12.24
C LEU A 68 8.01 5.19 11.92
N LEU A 69 7.50 4.02 12.36
CA LEU A 69 6.10 3.65 12.19
C LEU A 69 5.17 4.62 12.91
N GLU A 70 5.51 5.07 14.11
CA GLU A 70 4.73 6.09 14.83
C GLU A 70 4.65 7.39 14.04
N ARG A 71 5.78 7.87 13.50
CA ARG A 71 5.82 9.07 12.65
C ARG A 71 4.98 8.92 11.38
N VAL A 72 5.10 7.79 10.68
CA VAL A 72 4.29 7.50 9.48
C VAL A 72 2.81 7.49 9.84
N ASN A 73 2.43 6.78 10.91
CA ASN A 73 1.04 6.69 11.36
C ASN A 73 0.44 8.06 11.69
N ASP A 74 1.18 8.89 12.41
CA ASP A 74 0.73 10.24 12.75
C ASP A 74 0.43 11.09 11.52
N LEU A 75 1.27 10.99 10.48
CA LEU A 75 1.06 11.71 9.22
C LEU A 75 -0.16 11.17 8.46
N ILE A 76 -0.32 9.84 8.36
CA ILE A 76 -1.47 9.21 7.71
C ILE A 76 -2.77 9.56 8.43
N LEU A 77 -2.80 9.51 9.77
CA LEU A 77 -3.98 9.85 10.55
C LEU A 77 -4.35 11.33 10.47
N ARG A 78 -3.36 12.21 10.35
CA ARG A 78 -3.56 13.67 10.28
C ARG A 78 -3.90 14.16 8.87
N ARG A 79 -3.35 13.53 7.83
CA ARG A 79 -3.41 14.03 6.45
C ARG A 79 -4.23 13.16 5.50
N VAL A 80 -4.26 11.84 5.70
CA VAL A 80 -4.92 10.90 4.77
C VAL A 80 -6.30 10.49 5.26
N LYS A 81 -6.43 10.05 6.53
CA LYS A 81 -7.71 9.60 7.10
C LYS A 81 -8.83 10.65 6.93
N PRO A 82 -8.65 11.94 7.27
CA PRO A 82 -9.75 12.91 7.18
C PRO A 82 -10.23 13.13 5.74
N GLU A 83 -9.32 13.01 4.77
CA GLU A 83 -9.65 13.18 3.36
C GLU A 83 -10.46 12.01 2.81
N ILE A 84 -10.14 10.78 3.21
CA ILE A 84 -10.95 9.58 2.90
C ILE A 84 -12.34 9.69 3.53
N GLU A 85 -12.41 10.10 4.80
CA GLU A 85 -13.67 10.28 5.53
C GLU A 85 -14.55 11.35 4.87
N LYS A 86 -13.95 12.48 4.48
CA LYS A 86 -14.62 13.56 3.77
C LYS A 86 -15.17 13.12 2.40
N ALA A 87 -14.31 12.54 1.56
CA ALA A 87 -14.66 12.24 0.16
C ALA A 87 -15.54 10.99 0.00
N PHE A 88 -15.34 9.98 0.85
CA PHE A 88 -15.97 8.67 0.68
C PHE A 88 -16.87 8.26 1.85
N GLN A 89 -17.03 9.11 2.88
CA GLN A 89 -17.84 8.81 4.07
C GLN A 89 -17.43 7.48 4.74
N PHE A 90 -16.14 7.15 4.66
CA PHE A 90 -15.57 5.93 5.21
C PHE A 90 -14.58 6.25 6.34
N SER A 91 -14.85 5.75 7.54
CA SER A 91 -13.93 5.88 8.67
C SER A 91 -12.88 4.78 8.63
N VAL A 92 -11.65 5.13 8.24
CA VAL A 92 -10.50 4.25 8.38
C VAL A 92 -10.18 4.05 9.86
N THR A 93 -10.23 2.80 10.33
CA THR A 93 -9.83 2.44 11.70
C THR A 93 -8.70 1.43 11.72
N ARG A 94 -8.27 0.91 10.58
CA ARG A 94 -7.21 -0.09 10.44
C ARG A 94 -6.44 0.11 9.15
N PHE A 95 -5.20 -0.35 9.15
CA PHE A 95 -4.42 -0.47 7.93
C PHE A 95 -3.38 -1.58 8.02
N GLU A 96 -2.98 -2.07 6.85
CA GLU A 96 -1.89 -3.01 6.71
C GLU A 96 -0.52 -2.34 6.91
N ARG A 97 0.53 -3.18 6.93
CA ARG A 97 1.94 -2.76 7.00
C ARG A 97 2.29 -1.76 5.89
N TYR A 98 3.36 -1.00 6.11
CA TYR A 98 3.90 -0.09 5.10
C TYR A 98 5.06 -0.74 4.35
N LEU A 99 5.03 -0.63 3.02
CA LEU A 99 6.11 -1.07 2.16
C LEU A 99 6.68 0.13 1.41
N VAL A 100 7.99 0.34 1.51
CA VAL A 100 8.71 1.19 0.55
C VAL A 100 9.02 0.31 -0.64
N SER A 101 8.38 0.60 -1.77
CA SER A 101 8.50 -0.17 -3.00
C SER A 101 9.29 0.57 -4.05
N CYS A 102 10.12 -0.16 -4.80
CA CYS A 102 10.88 0.34 -5.94
C CYS A 102 10.48 -0.39 -7.23
N TYR A 103 10.25 0.40 -8.28
CA TYR A 103 10.17 -0.06 -9.66
C TYR A 103 11.38 0.52 -10.41
N GLU A 104 12.21 -0.33 -11.02
CA GLU A 104 13.47 0.07 -11.65
C GLU A 104 13.41 -0.07 -13.17
N SER A 105 14.04 0.83 -13.91
CA SER A 105 14.07 0.73 -15.38
C SER A 105 14.86 -0.47 -15.90
N THR A 106 15.85 -0.95 -15.15
CA THR A 106 16.74 -2.08 -15.53
C THR A 106 15.98 -3.37 -15.82
N ASN A 107 14.83 -3.55 -15.17
CA ASN A 107 13.93 -4.68 -15.38
C ASN A 107 12.52 -4.24 -15.82
N ARG A 108 12.40 -2.99 -16.31
CA ARG A 108 11.14 -2.36 -16.72
C ARG A 108 10.07 -2.41 -15.62
N GLY A 109 10.45 -2.30 -14.35
CA GLY A 109 9.61 -2.48 -13.17
C GLY A 109 8.17 -2.00 -13.36
N PHE A 110 7.22 -2.91 -13.12
CA PHE A 110 5.80 -2.71 -13.39
C PHE A 110 4.93 -3.58 -12.46
N PHE A 111 3.62 -3.35 -12.50
CA PHE A 111 2.64 -4.27 -11.95
C PHE A 111 1.39 -4.26 -12.83
N ASN A 112 1.15 -5.37 -13.54
CA ASN A 112 0.06 -5.50 -14.49
C ASN A 112 -1.32 -5.33 -13.84
N ARG A 113 -2.32 -5.14 -14.70
CA ARG A 113 -3.71 -4.88 -14.32
C ARG A 113 -4.23 -5.88 -13.29
N HIS A 114 -4.60 -5.37 -12.13
CA HIS A 114 -5.12 -6.17 -11.02
C HIS A 114 -6.13 -5.38 -10.18
N ARG A 115 -6.75 -6.09 -9.24
CA ARG A 115 -7.56 -5.55 -8.14
C ARG A 115 -7.00 -6.11 -6.84
N ASP A 116 -7.03 -5.32 -5.78
CA ASP A 116 -6.34 -5.62 -4.54
C ASP A 116 -7.15 -6.41 -3.52
N ASN A 117 -8.41 -6.77 -3.81
CA ASN A 117 -9.31 -7.42 -2.86
C ASN A 117 -10.07 -8.63 -3.42
N THR A 118 -9.54 -9.30 -4.44
CA THR A 118 -10.20 -10.42 -5.13
C THR A 118 -9.97 -11.80 -4.49
N THR A 119 -9.04 -11.90 -3.53
CA THR A 119 -8.78 -13.16 -2.81
C THR A 119 -9.39 -13.13 -1.42
N LYS A 120 -9.64 -14.29 -0.81
CA LYS A 120 -10.20 -14.35 0.56
C LYS A 120 -9.31 -13.61 1.57
N GLY A 121 -7.99 -13.75 1.47
CA GLY A 121 -7.04 -13.09 2.35
C GLY A 121 -6.99 -11.57 2.20
N THR A 122 -7.40 -11.04 1.04
CA THR A 122 -7.34 -9.60 0.72
C THR A 122 -8.71 -8.91 0.70
N ALA A 123 -9.81 -9.67 0.82
CA ALA A 123 -11.19 -9.18 0.74
C ALA A 123 -11.55 -8.03 1.70
N HIS A 124 -10.80 -7.88 2.79
CA HIS A 124 -10.98 -6.83 3.78
C HIS A 124 -10.47 -5.45 3.32
N ARG A 125 -9.60 -5.40 2.30
CA ARG A 125 -8.98 -4.15 1.85
C ARG A 125 -10.01 -3.28 1.13
N ARG A 126 -10.19 -2.04 1.60
CA ARG A 126 -11.15 -1.09 1.02
C ARG A 126 -10.47 -0.06 0.13
N PHE A 127 -9.39 0.55 0.63
CA PHE A 127 -8.61 1.51 -0.12
C PHE A 127 -7.14 1.11 -0.17
N ALA A 128 -6.51 1.36 -1.31
CA ALA A 128 -5.08 1.31 -1.48
C ALA A 128 -4.52 2.73 -1.44
N MET A 129 -3.33 2.87 -0.87
CA MET A 129 -2.52 4.08 -0.94
C MET A 129 -1.30 3.82 -1.79
N SER A 130 -1.04 4.72 -2.72
CA SER A 130 0.29 4.92 -3.30
C SER A 130 0.74 6.33 -3.00
N LEU A 131 1.78 6.48 -2.17
CA LEU A 131 2.39 7.77 -1.86
C LEU A 131 3.75 7.84 -2.56
N ASN A 132 3.92 8.80 -3.48
CA ASN A 132 5.16 8.92 -4.24
C ASN A 132 6.28 9.51 -3.36
N LEU A 133 7.41 8.81 -3.27
CA LEU A 133 8.57 9.26 -2.50
C LEU A 133 9.57 10.04 -3.37
N ASN A 134 9.55 9.80 -4.67
CA ASN A 134 10.23 10.63 -5.66
C ASN A 134 9.30 10.90 -6.85
N THR A 135 9.58 11.94 -7.63
CA THR A 135 8.93 12.27 -8.91
C THR A 135 9.85 13.23 -9.67
N GLY A 136 9.88 13.13 -11.00
CA GLY A 136 10.74 13.94 -11.86
C GLY A 136 12.14 13.34 -12.11
N SER A 137 12.55 12.32 -11.37
CA SER A 137 13.81 11.58 -11.57
C SER A 137 13.63 10.20 -12.25
N TYR A 138 12.44 9.93 -12.78
CA TYR A 138 12.11 8.72 -13.55
C TYR A 138 11.07 9.03 -14.63
N GLU A 139 11.04 8.18 -15.67
CA GLU A 139 10.03 8.19 -16.73
C GLU A 139 9.21 6.89 -16.69
N GLY A 140 7.92 6.97 -17.03
CA GLY A 140 6.99 5.84 -16.91
C GLY A 140 6.58 5.61 -15.45
N GLY A 141 6.24 4.38 -15.07
CA GLY A 141 5.89 4.08 -13.68
C GLY A 141 4.55 4.63 -13.21
N CYS A 142 3.78 5.27 -14.08
CA CYS A 142 2.50 5.90 -13.76
C CYS A 142 1.45 4.88 -13.31
N LEU A 143 0.52 5.31 -12.46
CA LEU A 143 -0.70 4.56 -12.22
C LEU A 143 -1.70 4.79 -13.35
N HIS A 144 -2.41 3.74 -13.73
CA HIS A 144 -3.41 3.77 -14.78
C HIS A 144 -4.66 2.98 -14.36
N PHE A 145 -5.83 3.56 -14.61
CA PHE A 145 -7.14 2.99 -14.28
C PHE A 145 -7.97 2.79 -15.55
N PRO A 146 -7.73 1.70 -16.32
CA PRO A 146 -8.22 1.55 -17.69
C PRO A 146 -9.75 1.54 -17.83
N GLU A 147 -10.50 1.23 -16.77
CA GLU A 147 -11.97 1.28 -16.78
C GLU A 147 -12.53 2.72 -16.83
N TYR A 148 -11.70 3.72 -16.51
CA TYR A 148 -12.11 5.11 -16.34
C TYR A 148 -11.55 6.06 -17.39
N GLY A 149 -10.59 5.62 -18.20
CA GLY A 149 -10.02 6.41 -19.29
C GLY A 149 -8.54 6.08 -19.51
N SER A 150 -7.90 6.81 -20.42
CA SER A 150 -6.49 6.65 -20.77
C SER A 150 -5.56 7.57 -19.98
N GLN A 151 -6.08 8.27 -18.97
CA GLN A 151 -5.30 9.19 -18.15
C GLN A 151 -4.32 8.44 -17.26
N LEU A 152 -3.08 8.93 -17.22
CA LEU A 152 -2.03 8.44 -16.34
C LEU A 152 -1.90 9.35 -15.12
N TYR A 153 -1.65 8.73 -13.97
CA TYR A 153 -1.53 9.41 -12.68
C TYR A 153 -0.10 9.30 -12.17
N GLN A 154 0.51 10.46 -11.92
CA GLN A 154 1.84 10.59 -11.34
C GLN A 154 1.79 11.66 -10.24
N PRO A 155 1.43 11.29 -9.00
CA PRO A 155 1.42 12.21 -7.87
C PRO A 155 2.82 12.83 -7.66
N GLY A 156 2.88 14.05 -7.14
CA GLY A 156 4.14 14.68 -6.77
C GLY A 156 4.85 13.99 -5.60
N ILE A 157 6.06 14.46 -5.28
CA ILE A 157 6.81 14.00 -4.11
C ILE A 157 6.01 14.28 -2.84
N GLY A 158 5.83 13.26 -2.00
CA GLY A 158 5.09 13.36 -0.75
C GLY A 158 3.58 13.44 -0.92
N GLU A 159 3.06 13.29 -2.14
CA GLU A 159 1.63 13.23 -2.42
C GLU A 159 1.13 11.79 -2.44
N ALA A 160 -0.09 11.58 -1.94
CA ALA A 160 -0.75 10.30 -1.96
C ALA A 160 -1.89 10.28 -2.99
N ILE A 161 -2.02 9.15 -3.68
CA ILE A 161 -3.25 8.79 -4.40
C ILE A 161 -3.92 7.63 -3.67
N ILE A 162 -5.19 7.85 -3.32
CA ILE A 162 -6.04 6.88 -2.65
C ILE A 162 -7.11 6.40 -3.63
N PHE A 163 -7.29 5.09 -3.73
CA PHE A 163 -8.28 4.52 -4.63
C PHE A 163 -8.88 3.25 -4.03
N SER A 164 -10.09 2.91 -4.46
CA SER A 164 -10.73 1.67 -4.02
C SER A 164 -9.93 0.45 -4.51
N CYS A 165 -9.70 -0.51 -3.62
CA CYS A 165 -9.04 -1.77 -3.98
C CYS A 165 -9.80 -2.58 -5.04
N SER A 166 -11.07 -2.25 -5.25
CA SER A 166 -11.91 -2.83 -6.30
C SER A 166 -11.70 -2.19 -7.66
N LEU A 167 -10.90 -1.14 -7.84
CA LEU A 167 -10.63 -0.56 -9.16
C LEU A 167 -9.55 -1.36 -9.90
N LEU A 168 -9.75 -1.58 -11.21
CA LEU A 168 -8.75 -2.25 -12.04
C LEU A 168 -7.67 -1.23 -12.29
N HIS A 169 -6.45 -1.57 -11.93
CA HIS A 169 -5.34 -0.63 -12.02
C HIS A 169 -4.04 -1.34 -12.29
N GLU A 170 -3.08 -0.59 -12.82
CA GLU A 170 -1.72 -1.04 -13.07
C GLU A 170 -0.72 0.06 -12.69
N ALA A 171 0.50 -0.36 -12.36
CA ALA A 171 1.67 0.50 -12.42
C ALA A 171 2.37 0.22 -13.76
N THR A 172 2.31 1.19 -14.66
CA THR A 172 2.94 1.10 -15.99
C THR A 172 4.46 0.90 -15.87
N PRO A 173 5.13 0.31 -16.86
CA PRO A 173 6.57 0.09 -16.81
C PRO A 173 7.36 1.39 -16.57
N VAL A 174 8.37 1.32 -15.69
CA VAL A 174 9.39 2.35 -15.59
C VAL A 174 10.33 2.25 -16.79
N VAL A 175 10.48 3.35 -17.51
CA VAL A 175 11.29 3.45 -18.73
C VAL A 175 12.71 3.89 -18.40
N SER A 176 12.87 4.85 -17.49
CA SER A 176 14.17 5.33 -17.03
C SER A 176 14.14 5.68 -15.54
N GLY A 177 15.27 5.50 -14.86
CA GLY A 177 15.41 5.78 -13.44
C GLY A 177 14.75 4.75 -12.52
N ARG A 178 14.40 5.19 -11.32
CA ARG A 178 13.77 4.36 -10.28
C ARG A 178 12.58 5.10 -9.69
N ARG A 179 11.43 4.45 -9.58
CA ARG A 179 10.24 5.00 -8.92
C ARG A 179 10.11 4.39 -7.53
N PHE A 180 10.11 5.24 -6.51
CA PHE A 180 9.90 4.87 -5.12
C PHE A 180 8.54 5.32 -4.62
N VAL A 181 7.84 4.42 -3.93
CA VAL A 181 6.52 4.70 -3.35
C VAL A 181 6.37 4.06 -1.97
N LEU A 182 5.61 4.69 -1.08
CA LEU A 182 5.10 4.05 0.13
C LEU A 182 3.70 3.49 -0.14
N LEU A 183 3.50 2.20 0.14
CA LEU A 183 2.23 1.49 -0.06
C LEU A 183 1.62 1.06 1.27
N SER A 184 0.29 1.13 1.36
CA SER A 184 -0.50 0.50 2.44
C SER A 184 -1.95 0.31 1.98
N PHE A 185 -2.70 -0.49 2.74
CA PHE A 185 -4.13 -0.72 2.53
C PHE A 185 -4.93 -0.31 3.75
N PHE A 186 -6.02 0.42 3.55
CA PHE A 186 -6.92 0.91 4.59
C PHE A 186 -8.23 0.13 4.63
N TYR A 187 -8.75 -0.06 5.83
CA TYR A 187 -10.02 -0.73 6.10
C TYR A 187 -10.55 -0.34 7.50
N ASN A 188 -11.70 -0.88 7.90
CA ASN A 188 -12.32 -0.58 9.20
C ASN A 188 -12.39 -1.81 10.14
N ASP A 189 -12.99 -1.64 11.31
CA ASP A 189 -13.09 -2.71 12.31
C ASP A 189 -14.07 -3.82 11.89
N GLU A 190 -15.05 -3.54 11.03
CA GLU A 190 -15.92 -4.57 10.46
C GLU A 190 -15.15 -5.43 9.47
N ASP A 191 -14.38 -4.81 8.59
CA ASP A 191 -13.47 -5.48 7.67
C ASP A 191 -12.38 -6.28 8.40
N ALA A 192 -11.97 -5.81 9.58
CA ALA A 192 -11.03 -6.55 10.42
C ALA A 192 -11.62 -7.90 10.90
N LYS A 193 -12.94 -7.97 11.16
CA LYS A 193 -13.62 -9.24 11.47
C LYS A 193 -13.60 -10.19 10.27
N LEU A 194 -13.85 -9.67 9.07
CA LEU A 194 -13.76 -10.44 7.83
C LEU A 194 -12.34 -10.97 7.62
N ARG A 195 -11.32 -10.13 7.84
CA ARG A 195 -9.91 -10.54 7.76
C ARG A 195 -9.61 -11.69 8.71
N GLU A 196 -10.09 -11.63 9.95
CA GLU A 196 -9.86 -12.68 10.95
C GLU A 196 -10.58 -13.98 10.56
N GLN A 197 -11.82 -13.92 10.10
CA GLN A 197 -12.56 -15.08 9.59
C GLN A 197 -11.85 -15.74 8.40
N ASN A 198 -11.22 -14.94 7.54
CA ASN A 198 -10.52 -15.42 6.36
C ASN A 198 -9.08 -15.87 6.61
N ARG A 199 -8.53 -15.68 7.81
CA ARG A 199 -7.17 -16.09 8.17
C ARG A 199 -6.88 -17.55 7.82
N LYS A 200 -7.86 -18.44 8.00
CA LYS A 200 -7.78 -19.87 7.66
C LYS A 200 -7.56 -20.19 6.17
N TYR A 201 -7.75 -19.20 5.29
CA TYR A 201 -7.53 -19.34 3.85
C TYR A 201 -6.17 -18.80 3.40
N ILE A 202 -5.38 -18.18 4.26
CA ILE A 202 -4.07 -17.63 3.88
C ILE A 202 -3.00 -18.69 4.09
N VAL A 203 -2.17 -18.93 3.08
CA VAL A 203 -0.93 -19.70 3.20
C VAL A 203 0.20 -18.71 3.42
N LEU A 204 0.82 -18.77 4.60
CA LEU A 204 2.06 -18.02 4.85
C LEU A 204 3.21 -18.89 4.34
N ASN A 205 4.01 -18.35 3.43
CA ASN A 205 5.30 -18.96 3.13
C ASN A 205 6.14 -18.91 4.41
N SER A 206 6.89 -19.97 4.69
CA SER A 206 7.59 -20.23 5.96
C SER A 206 8.58 -19.16 6.40
N GLU A 207 8.90 -18.18 5.56
CA GLU A 207 9.78 -17.06 5.85
C GLU A 207 9.04 -15.82 6.44
N ASP A 208 7.71 -15.74 6.28
CA ASP A 208 6.87 -14.65 6.82
C ASP A 208 6.07 -15.06 8.08
N ALA A 209 6.21 -16.32 8.50
CA ALA A 209 5.63 -16.78 9.75
C ALA A 209 6.48 -16.28 10.92
N ALA A 210 6.11 -15.13 11.50
CA ALA A 210 6.59 -14.76 12.83
C ALA A 210 6.41 -15.98 13.78
N PRO A 211 7.43 -16.36 14.58
CA PRO A 211 7.41 -17.61 15.33
C PRO A 211 6.16 -17.75 16.20
N LEU A 212 5.50 -18.89 16.07
CA LEU A 212 4.45 -19.35 16.99
C LEU A 212 5.07 -19.65 18.36
N GLU A 213 5.18 -18.64 19.22
CA GLU A 213 5.49 -18.85 20.63
C GLU A 213 4.21 -19.01 21.46
N LYS A 214 4.13 -20.18 22.10
CA LYS A 214 3.22 -20.49 23.18
C LYS A 214 3.53 -19.60 24.40
N SER A 215 2.51 -18.92 24.91
CA SER A 215 2.35 -18.44 26.30
C SER A 215 3.49 -17.63 26.94
N ALA A 216 3.30 -16.31 27.07
CA ALA A 216 3.33 -15.55 28.33
C ALA A 216 3.09 -14.05 28.06
N ARG A 217 2.52 -13.33 29.04
CA ARG A 217 2.27 -11.88 29.02
C ARG A 217 3.52 -11.11 28.55
N SER A 218 3.48 -10.50 27.37
CA SER A 218 4.37 -9.37 27.00
C SER A 218 3.94 -8.73 25.67
N SER A 219 4.02 -7.41 25.63
CA SER A 219 3.77 -6.52 24.49
C SER A 219 4.77 -6.74 23.34
N LYS A 220 4.31 -7.30 22.21
CA LYS A 220 5.02 -7.24 20.92
C LYS A 220 4.45 -6.09 20.07
N PRO A 221 5.28 -5.28 19.38
CA PRO A 221 4.78 -4.27 18.45
C PRO A 221 4.13 -5.00 17.27
N ARG A 222 2.87 -4.66 16.98
CA ARG A 222 2.12 -5.18 15.83
C ARG A 222 2.12 -4.10 14.75
N ALA A 223 2.56 -4.44 13.55
CA ALA A 223 2.45 -3.55 12.40
C ALA A 223 0.97 -3.23 12.12
N GLY A 224 0.64 -1.94 12.06
CA GLY A 224 -0.72 -1.43 11.83
C GLY A 224 -1.45 -0.95 13.08
N PHE A 225 -2.27 0.09 12.91
CA PHE A 225 -2.99 0.79 13.98
C PHE A 225 -3.86 -0.14 14.85
N GLN A 226 -3.67 -0.03 16.17
CA GLN A 226 -4.57 -0.54 17.19
C GLN A 226 -5.11 0.67 17.96
N PRO A 227 -6.40 1.01 17.84
CA PRO A 227 -6.95 2.10 18.63
C PRO A 227 -6.76 1.75 20.11
N LYS A 228 -6.08 2.63 20.86
CA LYS A 228 -6.15 2.56 22.32
C LYS A 228 -7.62 2.82 22.67
N ASN A 229 -8.31 1.84 23.25
CA ASN A 229 -9.61 2.06 23.87
C ASN A 229 -9.43 3.16 24.91
N ARG A 230 -9.78 4.40 24.54
CA ARG A 230 -10.03 5.44 25.54
C ARG A 230 -11.26 4.97 26.30
N LYS A 231 -11.04 4.34 27.46
CA LYS A 231 -12.09 4.24 28.47
C LYS A 231 -12.64 5.65 28.63
N LYS A 232 -13.90 5.85 28.25
CA LYS A 232 -14.65 7.07 28.60
C LYS A 232 -14.48 7.24 30.12
N ARG A 233 -13.82 8.33 30.51
CA ARG A 233 -13.96 8.90 31.85
C ARG A 233 -15.01 9.99 31.74
#